data_AF-A0A653DJD6-F1
#
_entry.id   AF-A0A653DJD6-F1
#
_cell.length_a   1.000
_cell.length_b   1.000
_cell.length_c   1.000
_cell.angle_alpha   90.00
_cell.angle_beta   90.00
_cell.angle_gamma   90.00
#
_symmetry.space_group_name_H-M   'P 1'
#
loop_
_entity.id
_entity.type
_entity.pdbx_description
1 polymer ?
#
loop_
_entity_poly.entity_id
_entity_poly.type
_entity_poly.pdbx_seq_one_letter_code
_entity_poly.pdbx_strand_id
1 'polypeptide(L)' 'MKWVLSLMILSILIVKHSPEAFVLLPCSEKGFVCLGQYQFYQCILGDNQLYPADIKNCPKGMVCSDEDNLECDREQ' A
#
# COMPACT_ATOMS: atom_id res chain seq x y z
N MET A 1 15.26 11.47 -50.49
CA MET A 1 14.18 11.34 -49.49
C MET A 1 14.37 10.05 -48.71
N LYS A 2 15.30 10.00 -47.75
CA LYS A 2 15.74 8.73 -47.13
C LYS A 2 16.28 8.85 -45.69
N TRP A 3 16.04 9.99 -45.03
CA TRP A 3 16.68 10.33 -43.75
C TRP A 3 15.70 10.65 -42.61
N VAL A 4 14.38 10.46 -42.80
CA VAL A 4 13.38 10.92 -41.82
C VAL A 4 12.74 9.78 -41.01
N LEU A 5 12.98 8.52 -41.38
CA LEU A 5 12.35 7.37 -40.72
C LEU A 5 13.10 6.84 -39.49
N SER A 6 14.33 7.30 -39.23
CA SER A 6 15.21 6.68 -38.21
C SER A 6 15.07 7.27 -36.80
N LEU A 7 14.22 8.27 -36.59
CA LEU A 7 14.13 9.02 -35.33
C LEU A 7 12.86 8.74 -34.50
N MET A 8 11.91 7.96 -35.01
CA MET A 8 10.63 7.73 -34.33
C MET A 8 10.66 6.63 -33.25
N ILE A 9 11.72 5.82 -33.17
CA ILE A 9 11.74 4.62 -32.32
C ILE A 9 12.36 4.89 -30.93
N LEU A 10 12.97 6.06 -30.72
CA LEU A 10 13.71 6.37 -29.47
C LEU A 10 12.86 7.02 -28.36
N SER A 11 11.53 7.13 -28.52
CA SER A 11 10.67 7.89 -27.59
C SER A 11 9.90 7.02 -26.58
N ILE A 12 10.00 5.69 -26.66
CA ILE A 12 9.08 4.78 -25.92
C ILE A 12 9.67 4.29 -24.57
N LEU A 13 10.93 4.59 -24.25
CA LEU A 13 11.59 4.08 -23.03
C LEU A 13 11.50 5.00 -21.80
N ILE A 14 10.73 6.10 -21.86
CA ILE A 14 10.40 6.88 -20.66
C ILE A 14 9.06 6.34 -20.12
N VAL A 15 9.03 5.04 -19.81
CA VAL A 15 8.03 4.50 -18.90
C VAL A 15 8.27 5.24 -17.59
N LYS A 16 7.37 6.19 -17.32
CA LYS A 16 7.27 6.89 -16.06
C LYS A 16 7.29 5.85 -14.94
N HIS A 17 8.44 5.70 -14.32
CA HIS A 17 8.53 5.16 -12.98
C HIS A 17 7.88 6.23 -12.11
N SER A 18 6.55 6.18 -12.04
CA SER A 18 5.85 6.86 -10.95
C SER A 18 6.52 6.33 -9.69
N PRO A 19 7.17 7.16 -8.85
CA PRO A 19 7.45 6.72 -7.51
C PRO A 19 6.08 6.41 -6.94
N GLU A 20 5.80 5.13 -6.71
CA GLU A 20 4.70 4.73 -5.87
C GLU A 20 4.89 5.58 -4.62
N ALA A 21 4.01 6.57 -4.44
CA ALA A 21 4.05 7.41 -3.27
C ALA A 21 3.89 6.43 -2.13
N PHE A 22 5.01 6.11 -1.46
CA PHE A 22 5.01 5.44 -0.18
C PHE A 22 4.30 6.44 0.72
N VAL A 23 2.96 6.33 0.75
CA VAL A 23 2.15 6.93 1.78
C VAL A 23 2.67 6.26 3.02
N LEU A 24 3.51 6.98 3.77
CA LEU A 24 3.72 6.71 5.17
C LEU A 24 2.32 6.80 5.77
N LEU A 25 1.59 5.68 5.78
CA LEU A 25 0.34 5.56 6.49
C LEU A 25 0.75 5.68 7.96
N PRO A 26 0.48 6.83 8.61
CA PRO A 26 0.76 6.93 10.03
C PRO A 26 -0.09 5.85 10.68
N CYS A 27 0.56 5.00 11.47
CA CYS A 27 -0.17 4.02 12.24
C CYS A 27 -1.28 4.71 13.02
N SER A 28 -2.52 4.28 12.76
CA SER A 28 -3.68 4.81 13.44
C SER A 28 -3.55 4.53 14.94
N GLU A 29 -4.18 5.38 15.78
CA GLU A 29 -4.24 5.14 17.23
C GLU A 29 -4.86 3.77 17.59
N LYS A 30 -5.54 3.14 16.63
CA LYS A 30 -6.07 1.78 16.71
C LYS A 30 -5.01 0.67 16.80
N GLY A 31 -3.76 0.96 16.45
CA GLY A 31 -2.66 -0.02 16.50
C GLY A 31 -2.57 -0.95 15.28
N PHE A 32 -3.31 -0.67 14.21
CA PHE A 32 -3.20 -1.34 12.92
C PHE A 32 -3.58 -0.39 11.77
N VAL A 33 -3.31 -0.79 10.52
CA VAL A 33 -3.79 -0.10 9.33
C VAL A 33 -4.03 -1.08 8.18
N CYS A 34 -5.18 -0.98 7.50
CA CYS A 34 -5.49 -1.83 6.36
C CYS A 34 -4.60 -1.52 5.15
N LEU A 35 -4.02 -2.58 4.57
CA LEU A 35 -3.25 -2.53 3.33
C LEU A 35 -4.10 -2.89 2.10
N GLY A 36 -5.09 -3.75 2.32
CA GLY A 36 -6.05 -4.20 1.32
C GLY A 36 -7.18 -4.97 1.99
N GLN A 37 -8.04 -5.59 1.20
CA GLN A 37 -9.25 -6.26 1.71
C GLN A 37 -8.96 -7.37 2.72
N TYR A 38 -7.80 -8.02 2.66
CA TYR A 38 -7.49 -9.18 3.52
C TYR A 38 -6.19 -9.02 4.30
N GLN A 39 -5.57 -7.83 4.29
CA GLN A 39 -4.23 -7.62 4.82
C GLN A 39 -4.13 -6.28 5.55
N PHE A 40 -3.33 -6.26 6.62
CA PHE A 40 -3.09 -5.07 7.43
C PHE A 40 -1.68 -5.06 7.99
N TYR A 41 -1.17 -3.88 8.33
CA TYR A 41 0.01 -3.74 9.17
C TYR A 41 -0.40 -3.72 10.64
N GLN A 42 0.31 -4.49 11.47
CA GLN A 42 0.29 -4.32 12.92
C GLN A 42 1.26 -3.20 13.30
N CYS A 43 0.80 -2.26 14.11
CA CYS A 43 1.60 -1.14 14.58
C CYS A 43 2.28 -1.45 15.91
N ILE A 44 3.54 -1.05 16.04
CA ILE A 44 4.32 -1.17 17.28
C ILE A 44 4.71 0.22 17.78
N LEU A 45 4.77 0.37 19.10
CA LEU A 45 5.23 1.60 19.73
C LEU A 45 6.75 1.59 19.84
N GLY A 46 7.42 2.52 19.16
CA GLY A 46 8.86 2.80 19.29
C GLY A 46 9.08 4.30 19.47
N ASP A 47 10.06 4.74 20.25
CA ASP A 47 10.40 6.18 20.41
C ASP A 47 9.18 7.12 20.55
N ASN A 48 8.18 6.69 21.33
CA ASN A 48 6.92 7.39 21.59
C ASN A 48 6.04 7.66 20.35
N GLN A 49 6.20 6.86 19.30
CA GLN A 49 5.48 6.92 18.01
C GLN A 49 5.08 5.51 17.56
N LEU A 50 3.96 5.38 16.86
CA LEU A 50 3.50 4.12 16.30
C LEU A 50 4.07 3.92 14.89
N TYR A 51 4.63 2.75 14.63
CA TYR A 51 5.22 2.38 13.34
C TYR A 51 4.63 1.08 12.81
N PRO A 52 4.38 0.96 11.49
CA PRO A 52 3.98 -0.31 10.89
C PRO A 52 5.15 -1.29 10.98
N ALA A 53 4.93 -2.47 11.54
CA ALA A 53 5.96 -3.49 11.71
C ALA A 53 5.75 -4.70 10.80
N ASP A 54 4.65 -5.43 11.04
CA ASP A 54 4.41 -6.72 10.41
C ASP A 54 3.13 -6.69 9.58
N ILE A 55 3.20 -7.27 8.37
CA ILE A 55 2.01 -7.56 7.58
C ILE A 55 1.34 -8.80 8.14
N LYS A 56 0.05 -8.68 8.44
CA LYS A 56 -0.82 -9.78 8.86
C LYS A 56 -1.94 -9.95 7.83
N ASN A 57 -2.45 -11.18 7.75
CA ASN A 57 -3.61 -11.49 6.93
C ASN A 57 -4.82 -11.68 7.84
N CYS A 58 -5.98 -11.22 7.39
CA CYS A 58 -7.22 -11.53 8.07
C CYS A 58 -7.56 -13.02 7.99
N PRO A 59 -8.27 -13.56 9.00
CA PRO A 59 -8.77 -14.92 8.96
C PRO A 59 -9.65 -15.17 7.74
N LYS A 60 -9.77 -16.43 7.33
CA LYS A 60 -10.58 -16.79 6.15
C LYS A 60 -12.03 -16.34 6.32
N GLY A 61 -12.54 -15.58 5.36
CA GLY A 61 -13.90 -15.03 5.37
C GLY A 61 -14.06 -13.74 6.18
N MET A 62 -12.95 -13.13 6.60
CA MET A 62 -12.92 -11.79 7.18
C MET A 62 -12.16 -10.84 6.27
N VAL A 63 -12.55 -9.58 6.32
CA VAL A 63 -11.93 -8.48 5.60
C VAL A 63 -11.32 -7.49 6.58
N CYS A 64 -10.25 -6.82 6.19
CA CYS A 64 -9.72 -5.72 6.97
C CYS A 64 -10.73 -4.58 6.97
N SER A 65 -11.09 -4.09 8.15
CA SER A 65 -12.00 -2.96 8.32
C SER A 65 -11.41 -1.96 9.30
N ASP A 66 -11.32 -0.70 8.87
CA ASP A 66 -10.97 0.42 9.75
C ASP A 66 -12.22 1.06 10.39
N GLU A 67 -13.42 0.47 10.23
CA GLU A 67 -14.64 1.01 10.82
C GLU A 67 -14.67 0.77 12.34
N ASP A 68 -14.47 -0.48 12.75
CA ASP A 68 -14.41 -0.88 14.14
C ASP A 68 -12.98 -0.81 14.71
N ASN A 69 -12.80 -0.89 16.03
CA ASN A 69 -11.47 -1.03 16.65
C ASN A 69 -10.91 -2.46 16.50
N LEU A 70 -11.28 -3.14 15.42
CA LEU A 70 -10.97 -4.53 15.12
C LEU A 70 -10.28 -4.59 13.76
N GLU A 71 -9.11 -5.23 13.73
CA GLU A 71 -8.30 -5.35 12.51
C GLU A 71 -8.95 -6.14 11.38
N CYS A 72 -9.85 -7.08 11.74
CA CYS A 72 -10.58 -7.91 10.80
C CYS A 72 -12.04 -8.05 11.21
N ASP A 73 -12.94 -7.71 10.30
CA ASP A 73 -14.38 -7.87 10.48
C ASP A 73 -14.97 -8.80 9.42
N ARG A 74 -16.23 -9.23 9.57
CA ARG A 74 -16.87 -10.06 8.55
C ARG A 74 -17.24 -9.19 7.36
N GLU A 75 -17.18 -9.76 6.17
CA GLU A 75 -17.73 -9.09 4.99
C GLU A 75 -19.24 -8.91 5.21
N GLN A 76 -19.68 -7.68 5.48
CA GLN A 76 -21.08 -7.32 5.73
C GLN A 76 -21.90 -7.33 4.44
#